data_AF-A0A1C6K1R4-F1
#
_entry.id   AF-A0A1C6K1R4-F1
#
_cell.length_a   1.000
_cell.length_b   1.000
_cell.length_c   1.000
_cell.angle_alpha   90.00
_cell.angle_beta   90.00
_cell.angle_gamma   90.00
#
_symmetry.space_group_name_H-M   'P 1'
#
loop_
_entity.id
_entity.type
_entity.pdbx_description
1 polymer ?
#
loop_
_entity_poly.entity_id
_entity_poly.type
_entity_poly.pdbx_seq_one_letter_code
_entity_poly.pdbx_strand_id
1 'polypeptide(L)'
;MPTGIELISADIQAEIQADVQADVHENVTEDTTENATEDTTENTAKTYCHKIYIQDGHGSVTALVENSKITDTYTYDSYGIMLKKTGNTDNDYLYTGEQYNESTGLYYLRARYMSPETGTFTTMDTYAGTLDNPVSLHKYLYANGNPVMYTDPTGNFSLMETSVAQGIQATINTIITPGFSLQKMLTLANLAVTAYDVATTIRMVFCGEATVLDVALCIVKGLVVQSLISCVATAVFGEAAAFMLKLVGIGQDTYGLIEAIKSKDPKEIVIATVRLAVSVFTLKSQCFAGDTLVSTEEGNRRIDEIKPGDKVLSYNTETGENEFQEVKNVSVSKTDILVHIITDDGRDIETTMFHPFYVKNEDGTGEWKAASNLKAGDELLSEDGNKVKVSEVKVEKLAEEITVYNLELDEVHTYYVAGGVLVHNYCEDHHIASDKSKKSGYTSEYEAIFESAGMSLQDKENIVSLEEHRGAHTKAYKEFVLKKLKEAVENKTSIADRNAALKLALGELKELLLRYNRLPYSDGKSIIEELSK
;
A
#
# COMPACT_ATOMS: atom_id res chain seq x y z
N MET A 1 28.40 -61.24 17.20
CA MET A 1 27.98 -60.23 16.21
C MET A 1 27.16 -59.21 16.96
N PRO A 2 27.56 -57.94 17.00
CA PRO A 2 26.76 -56.92 17.66
C PRO A 2 25.40 -56.83 16.96
N THR A 3 24.32 -56.84 17.73
CA THR A 3 22.94 -56.71 17.21
C THR A 3 22.75 -55.31 16.63
N GLY A 4 21.98 -55.16 15.55
CA GLY A 4 21.88 -53.92 14.76
C GLY A 4 21.57 -52.61 15.52
N ILE A 5 21.17 -52.66 16.79
CA ILE A 5 21.00 -51.51 17.68
C ILE A 5 22.34 -50.94 18.19
N GLU A 6 23.37 -51.77 18.38
CA GLU A 6 24.71 -51.32 18.81
C GLU A 6 25.47 -50.58 17.70
N LEU A 7 25.17 -50.89 16.43
CA LEU A 7 25.76 -50.19 15.28
C LEU A 7 25.13 -48.79 15.10
N ILE A 8 23.81 -48.66 15.28
CA ILE A 8 23.10 -47.37 15.22
C ILE A 8 23.57 -46.41 16.33
N SER A 9 23.89 -46.93 17.51
CA SER A 9 24.42 -46.12 18.63
C SER A 9 25.84 -45.59 18.38
N ALA A 10 26.68 -46.32 17.64
CA ALA A 10 28.05 -45.90 17.36
C ALA A 10 28.09 -44.86 16.22
N ASP A 11 27.23 -45.02 15.22
CA ASP A 11 27.13 -44.08 14.09
C ASP A 11 26.55 -42.72 14.54
N ILE A 12 25.56 -42.73 15.44
CA ILE A 12 25.02 -41.49 16.05
C ILE A 12 26.05 -40.80 16.93
N GLN A 13 26.86 -41.55 17.69
CA GLN A 13 27.96 -40.99 18.50
C GLN A 13 29.04 -40.35 17.60
N ALA A 14 29.31 -40.92 16.42
CA ALA A 14 30.27 -40.39 15.46
C ALA A 14 29.75 -39.14 14.73
N GLU A 15 28.47 -39.09 14.36
CA GLU A 15 27.82 -37.90 13.79
C GLU A 15 27.77 -36.74 14.80
N ILE A 16 27.42 -37.00 16.06
CA ILE A 16 27.44 -36.00 17.13
C ILE A 16 28.86 -35.47 17.38
N GLN A 17 29.89 -36.34 17.31
CA GLN A 17 31.29 -35.90 17.43
C GLN A 17 31.74 -35.03 16.25
N ALA A 18 31.23 -35.29 15.04
CA ALA A 18 31.55 -34.51 13.84
C ALA A 18 30.89 -33.13 13.87
N ASP A 19 29.62 -33.05 14.26
CA ASP A 19 28.89 -31.77 14.39
C ASP A 19 29.47 -30.89 15.51
N VAL A 20 29.88 -31.48 16.63
CA VAL A 20 30.55 -30.75 17.72
C VAL A 20 31.93 -30.22 17.29
N GLN A 21 32.64 -30.88 16.37
CA GLN A 21 33.89 -30.33 15.83
C GLN A 21 33.68 -29.21 14.80
N ALA A 22 32.56 -29.21 14.09
CA ALA A 22 32.20 -28.15 13.15
C ALA A 22 31.82 -26.84 13.87
N ASP A 23 31.02 -26.92 14.94
CA ASP A 23 30.56 -25.75 15.72
C ASP A 23 31.68 -25.06 16.51
N VAL A 24 32.71 -25.81 16.91
CA VAL A 24 33.91 -25.25 17.56
C VAL A 24 34.79 -24.46 16.59
N HIS A 25 34.71 -24.74 15.29
CA HIS A 25 35.53 -24.07 14.28
C HIS A 25 34.95 -22.72 13.83
N GLU A 26 33.62 -22.52 13.97
CA GLU A 26 32.92 -21.32 13.51
C GLU A 26 32.93 -20.17 14.55
N ASN A 27 33.07 -20.48 15.85
CA ASN A 27 33.08 -19.49 16.93
C ASN A 27 34.47 -18.97 17.35
N VAL A 28 35.55 -19.31 16.62
CA VAL A 28 36.92 -18.86 16.94
C VAL A 28 37.42 -17.73 16.01
N THR A 29 36.61 -17.30 15.04
CA THR A 29 37.00 -16.21 14.12
C THR A 29 35.91 -15.16 14.03
N GLU A 30 35.84 -14.28 15.03
CA GLU A 30 35.50 -12.85 14.91
C GLU A 30 35.20 -12.29 16.31
N ASP A 31 36.23 -11.74 16.99
CA ASP A 31 36.11 -10.41 17.59
C ASP A 31 37.50 -9.87 17.93
N THR A 32 38.13 -9.22 16.96
CA THR A 32 39.15 -8.21 17.20
C THR A 32 38.57 -6.89 16.72
N THR A 33 38.09 -6.02 17.62
CA THR A 33 38.73 -4.72 17.92
C THR A 33 37.94 -3.89 18.95
N GLU A 34 38.70 -3.31 19.88
CA GLU A 34 38.50 -2.01 20.55
C GLU A 34 37.35 -1.81 21.56
N ASN A 35 37.71 -1.83 22.86
CA ASN A 35 37.85 -0.55 23.58
C ASN A 35 38.70 -0.70 24.84
N ALA A 36 39.79 0.05 24.88
CA ALA A 36 40.63 0.20 26.07
C ALA A 36 40.02 1.24 27.00
N THR A 37 39.80 0.88 28.27
CA THR A 37 40.04 1.79 29.40
C THR A 37 40.64 0.98 30.55
N GLU A 38 41.73 1.52 31.11
CA GLU A 38 42.59 0.92 32.13
C GLU A 38 41.84 0.66 33.44
N ASP A 39 42.00 -0.54 34.00
CA ASP A 39 42.29 -0.69 35.43
C ASP A 39 43.14 -1.95 35.67
N THR A 40 44.40 -1.73 36.04
CA THR A 40 45.37 -2.77 36.35
C THR A 40 45.26 -3.13 37.82
N THR A 41 44.58 -4.24 38.16
CA THR A 41 44.96 -5.13 39.28
C THR A 41 44.25 -6.49 39.19
N GLU A 42 45.04 -7.56 39.36
CA GLU A 42 44.64 -8.98 39.52
C GLU A 42 43.80 -9.64 38.42
N ASN A 43 44.47 -10.00 37.31
CA ASN A 43 43.93 -10.96 36.34
C ASN A 43 44.02 -12.40 36.89
N THR A 44 43.13 -12.76 37.81
CA THR A 44 42.74 -14.17 37.95
C THR A 44 41.92 -14.50 36.73
N ALA A 45 42.51 -15.23 35.77
CA ALA A 45 41.79 -15.74 34.62
C ALA A 45 40.57 -16.54 35.11
N LYS A 46 39.38 -15.93 35.07
CA LYS A 46 38.12 -16.65 35.26
C LYS A 46 37.99 -17.60 34.08
N THR A 47 38.40 -18.85 34.27
CA THR A 47 38.04 -19.92 33.35
C THR A 47 36.53 -20.11 33.46
N TYR A 48 35.79 -19.61 32.49
CA TYR A 48 34.37 -19.92 32.37
C TYR A 48 34.27 -21.38 31.93
N CYS A 49 33.92 -22.28 32.85
CA CYS A 49 33.49 -23.63 32.47
C CYS A 49 32.18 -23.49 31.71
N HIS A 50 32.26 -23.59 30.39
CA HIS A 50 31.08 -23.60 29.53
C HIS A 50 30.44 -24.99 29.62
N LYS A 51 29.22 -25.06 30.16
CA LYS A 51 28.38 -26.26 30.15
C LYS A 51 27.43 -26.17 28.97
N ILE A 52 27.50 -27.14 28.08
CA ILE A 52 26.63 -27.22 26.90
C ILE A 52 25.61 -28.33 27.12
N TYR A 53 24.34 -28.02 26.91
CA TYR A 53 23.24 -28.97 26.94
C TYR A 53 23.00 -29.52 25.55
N ILE A 54 23.12 -30.83 25.39
CA ILE A 54 22.74 -31.51 24.15
C ILE A 54 21.30 -31.99 24.29
N GLN A 55 20.46 -31.65 23.32
CA GLN A 55 19.03 -31.93 23.33
C GLN A 55 18.64 -32.89 22.19
N ASP A 56 17.58 -33.67 22.39
CA ASP A 56 16.93 -34.40 21.31
C ASP A 56 15.95 -33.53 20.51
N GLY A 57 15.36 -34.07 19.45
CA GLY A 57 14.36 -33.36 18.64
C GLY A 57 13.05 -33.03 19.37
N HIS A 58 12.86 -33.55 20.58
CA HIS A 58 11.75 -33.22 21.47
C HIS A 58 12.14 -32.13 22.50
N GLY A 59 13.41 -31.70 22.51
CA GLY A 59 13.97 -30.68 23.40
C GLY A 59 14.46 -31.22 24.73
N SER A 60 14.46 -32.54 24.96
CA SER A 60 14.93 -33.14 26.21
C SER A 60 16.45 -33.16 26.27
N VAL A 61 17.03 -32.80 27.40
CA VAL A 61 18.49 -32.84 27.60
C VAL A 61 18.94 -34.30 27.66
N THR A 62 19.69 -34.74 26.64
CA THR A 62 20.20 -36.12 26.52
C THR A 62 21.67 -36.24 26.95
N ALA A 63 22.44 -35.15 26.93
CA ALA A 63 23.81 -35.13 27.45
C ALA A 63 24.26 -33.75 27.94
N LEU A 64 25.26 -33.74 28.82
CA LEU A 64 26.03 -32.55 29.19
C LEU A 64 27.45 -32.65 28.65
N VAL A 65 27.93 -31.55 28.09
CA VAL A 65 29.31 -31.41 27.64
C VAL A 65 30.00 -30.32 28.43
N GLU A 66 31.11 -30.67 29.08
CA GLU A 66 32.02 -29.73 29.75
C GLU A 66 33.43 -29.94 29.22
N ASN A 67 34.15 -28.85 28.94
CA ASN A 67 35.53 -28.90 28.41
C ASN A 67 35.67 -29.84 27.20
N SER A 68 34.69 -29.78 26.28
CA SER A 68 34.62 -30.60 25.06
C SER A 68 34.56 -32.12 25.32
N LYS A 69 34.08 -32.55 26.48
CA LYS A 69 33.82 -33.96 26.82
C LYS A 69 32.42 -34.15 27.37
N ILE A 70 31.77 -35.23 26.96
CA ILE A 70 30.48 -35.64 27.54
C ILE A 70 30.73 -36.10 28.98
N THR A 71 30.07 -35.45 29.93
CA THR A 71 30.18 -35.76 31.37
C THR A 71 29.01 -36.61 31.87
N ASP A 72 27.81 -36.34 31.35
CA ASP A 72 26.56 -36.92 31.81
C ASP A 72 25.69 -37.26 30.60
N THR A 73 24.89 -38.32 30.71
CA THR A 73 23.88 -38.71 29.70
C THR A 73 22.58 -39.07 30.39
N TYR A 74 21.46 -38.80 29.73
CA TYR A 74 20.12 -39.03 30.26
C TYR A 74 19.23 -39.70 29.22
N THR A 75 18.33 -40.57 29.69
CA THR A 75 17.30 -41.19 28.87
C THR A 75 15.99 -41.17 29.64
N TYR A 76 14.90 -40.79 28.97
CA TYR A 76 13.58 -40.64 29.55
C TYR A 76 12.56 -41.53 28.84
N ASP A 77 11.43 -41.75 29.48
CA ASP A 77 10.22 -42.21 28.80
C ASP A 77 9.44 -41.05 28.17
N SER A 78 8.26 -41.34 27.63
CA SER A 78 7.43 -40.33 26.97
C SER A 78 6.86 -39.27 27.91
N TYR A 79 6.86 -39.44 29.23
CA TYR A 79 6.35 -38.46 30.20
C TYR A 79 7.45 -37.79 31.02
N GLY A 80 8.72 -38.11 30.73
CA GLY A 80 9.87 -37.53 31.42
C GLY A 80 10.35 -38.33 32.62
N ILE A 81 9.88 -39.57 32.83
CA ILE A 81 10.47 -40.46 33.85
C ILE A 81 11.88 -40.84 33.40
N MET A 82 12.87 -40.56 34.25
CA MET A 82 14.26 -40.87 33.96
C MET A 82 14.52 -42.38 34.03
N LEU A 83 14.85 -42.97 32.88
CA LEU A 83 15.14 -44.40 32.72
C LEU A 83 16.62 -44.73 32.96
N LYS A 84 17.51 -43.82 32.53
CA LYS A 84 18.96 -44.00 32.65
C LYS A 84 19.64 -42.64 32.85
N LYS A 85 20.63 -42.61 33.75
CA LYS A 85 21.54 -41.49 33.98
C LYS A 85 22.98 -41.99 34.07
N THR A 86 23.93 -41.25 33.50
CA THR A 86 25.36 -41.39 33.78
C THR A 86 25.91 -40.06 34.27
N GLY A 87 26.99 -40.11 35.05
CA GLY A 87 27.59 -38.92 35.65
C GLY A 87 26.86 -38.47 36.92
N ASN A 88 27.48 -37.53 37.64
CA ASN A 88 27.04 -37.04 38.94
C ASN A 88 26.96 -35.50 38.96
N THR A 89 26.90 -34.88 37.79
CA THR A 89 26.79 -33.42 37.70
C THR A 89 25.36 -33.02 38.05
N ASP A 90 25.22 -32.05 38.95
CA ASP A 90 23.92 -31.45 39.27
C ASP A 90 23.37 -30.73 38.04
N ASN A 91 22.13 -31.07 37.69
CA ASN A 91 21.44 -30.52 36.53
C ASN A 91 19.93 -30.44 36.83
N ASP A 92 19.44 -29.21 36.87
CA ASP A 92 18.03 -28.95 37.09
C ASP A 92 17.22 -29.01 35.79
N TYR A 93 17.84 -28.96 34.60
CA TYR A 93 17.14 -28.92 33.31
C TYR A 93 17.24 -30.26 32.59
N LEU A 94 16.10 -30.96 32.47
CA LEU A 94 16.06 -32.35 32.02
C LEU A 94 15.08 -32.55 30.86
N TYR A 95 13.99 -33.28 31.09
CA TYR A 95 12.98 -33.60 30.08
C TYR A 95 12.35 -32.33 29.49
N THR A 96 12.26 -32.28 28.16
CA THR A 96 11.83 -31.10 27.37
C THR A 96 12.56 -29.79 27.70
N GLY A 97 13.73 -29.86 28.35
CA GLY A 97 14.48 -28.69 28.81
C GLY A 97 13.85 -27.99 30.02
N GLU A 98 12.89 -28.63 30.69
CA GLU A 98 12.17 -28.04 31.82
C GLU A 98 12.87 -28.32 33.14
N GLN A 99 12.64 -27.44 34.12
CA GLN A 99 13.27 -27.54 35.42
C GLN A 99 12.65 -28.69 36.22
N TYR A 100 13.45 -29.67 36.62
CA TYR A 100 13.08 -30.79 37.47
C TYR A 100 13.51 -30.56 38.91
N ASN A 101 12.60 -30.78 39.85
CA ASN A 101 12.93 -30.76 41.26
C ASN A 101 12.90 -32.18 41.84
N GLU A 102 14.08 -32.73 42.10
CA GLU A 102 14.26 -34.10 42.61
C GLU A 102 13.57 -34.35 43.95
N SER A 103 13.48 -33.32 44.82
CA SER A 103 12.82 -33.46 46.13
C SER A 103 11.30 -33.63 46.02
N THR A 104 10.71 -33.15 44.93
CA THR A 104 9.26 -33.22 44.69
C THR A 104 8.87 -34.22 43.61
N GLY A 105 9.82 -34.62 42.75
CA GLY A 105 9.56 -35.45 41.59
C GLY A 105 8.77 -34.74 40.49
N LEU A 106 8.76 -33.40 40.45
CA LEU A 106 7.94 -32.61 39.56
C LEU A 106 8.77 -31.77 38.59
N TYR A 107 8.26 -31.60 37.38
CA TYR A 107 8.75 -30.62 36.42
C TYR A 107 8.00 -29.28 36.59
N TYR A 108 8.72 -28.18 36.65
CA TYR A 108 8.15 -26.84 36.68
C TYR A 108 8.04 -26.27 35.28
N LEU A 109 6.82 -26.18 34.75
CA LEU A 109 6.52 -25.70 33.41
C LEU A 109 5.98 -24.27 33.48
N ARG A 110 6.69 -23.37 34.17
CA ARG A 110 6.40 -21.93 34.34
C ARG A 110 5.08 -21.60 35.07
N ALA A 111 3.94 -22.08 34.62
CA ALA A 111 2.64 -21.82 35.23
C ALA A 111 2.18 -22.94 36.18
N ARG A 112 2.58 -24.19 35.91
CA ARG A 112 2.12 -25.37 36.66
C ARG A 112 3.25 -26.38 36.84
N TYR A 113 3.13 -27.21 37.87
CA TYR A 113 4.00 -28.35 38.09
C TYR A 113 3.39 -29.61 37.48
N MET A 114 4.16 -30.30 36.64
CA MET A 114 3.80 -31.56 35.97
C MET A 114 4.42 -32.75 36.70
N SER A 115 3.62 -33.77 36.99
CA SER A 115 4.09 -35.03 37.54
C SER A 115 4.33 -36.04 36.40
N PRO A 116 5.57 -36.49 36.19
CA PRO A 116 5.89 -37.49 35.18
C PRO A 116 5.28 -38.86 35.53
N GLU A 117 5.09 -39.16 36.82
CA GLU A 117 4.48 -40.43 37.28
C GLU A 117 3.02 -40.58 36.86
N THR A 118 2.24 -39.50 36.94
CA THR A 118 0.81 -39.52 36.59
C THR A 118 0.53 -38.97 35.19
N GLY A 119 1.51 -38.30 34.55
CA GLY A 119 1.33 -37.62 33.27
C GLY A 119 0.36 -36.44 33.34
N THR A 120 0.24 -35.79 34.51
CA THR A 120 -0.72 -34.71 34.75
C THR A 120 -0.12 -33.54 35.51
N PHE A 121 -0.72 -32.36 35.35
CA PHE A 121 -0.45 -31.21 36.20
C PHE A 121 -1.03 -31.41 37.61
N THR A 122 -0.41 -30.76 38.59
CA THR A 122 -0.84 -30.77 40.00
C THR A 122 -1.96 -29.77 40.29
N THR A 123 -2.14 -28.78 39.41
CA THR A 123 -3.15 -27.72 39.54
C THR A 123 -4.06 -27.67 38.32
N MET A 124 -5.28 -27.18 38.54
CA MET A 124 -6.30 -27.07 37.50
C MET A 124 -5.88 -26.03 36.45
N ASP A 125 -6.13 -26.34 35.18
CA ASP A 125 -6.01 -25.39 34.08
C ASP A 125 -6.93 -24.18 34.28
N THR A 126 -6.39 -22.98 34.06
CA THR A 126 -7.16 -21.73 34.12
C THR A 126 -8.04 -21.54 32.88
N TYR A 127 -7.73 -22.24 31.78
CA TYR A 127 -8.53 -22.22 30.58
C TYR A 127 -9.83 -23.02 30.75
N ALA A 128 -10.97 -22.38 30.44
CA ALA A 128 -12.30 -22.98 30.59
C ALA A 128 -12.54 -24.17 29.65
N GLY A 129 -11.77 -24.31 28.56
CA GLY A 129 -11.98 -25.34 27.55
C GLY A 129 -13.21 -25.06 26.69
N THR A 130 -13.42 -25.87 25.66
CA THR A 130 -14.54 -25.71 24.72
C THR A 130 -15.21 -27.05 24.42
N LEU A 131 -16.50 -27.01 24.06
CA LEU A 131 -17.30 -28.21 23.78
C LEU A 131 -16.92 -28.87 22.44
N ASP A 132 -16.37 -28.10 21.50
CA ASP A 132 -15.87 -28.57 20.21
C ASP A 132 -14.47 -29.22 20.30
N ASN A 133 -13.73 -28.99 21.39
CA ASN A 133 -12.53 -29.75 21.74
C ASN A 133 -12.70 -30.39 23.14
N PRO A 134 -13.34 -31.58 23.23
CA PRO A 134 -13.62 -32.23 24.50
C PRO A 134 -12.37 -32.53 25.35
N VAL A 135 -11.19 -32.70 24.74
CA VAL A 135 -9.94 -32.95 25.48
C VAL A 135 -9.54 -31.75 26.35
N SER A 136 -9.82 -30.53 25.89
CA SER A 136 -9.58 -29.28 26.64
C SER A 136 -10.44 -29.12 27.91
N LEU A 137 -11.46 -29.97 28.08
CA LEU A 137 -12.28 -30.02 29.29
C LEU A 137 -11.59 -30.77 30.44
N HIS A 138 -10.55 -31.57 30.15
CA HIS A 138 -9.76 -32.28 31.16
C HIS A 138 -8.64 -31.38 31.72
N LYS A 139 -8.94 -30.74 32.86
CA LYS A 139 -8.14 -29.63 33.43
C LYS A 139 -6.75 -29.96 33.97
N TYR A 140 -6.26 -31.18 33.83
CA TYR A 140 -4.99 -31.61 34.40
C TYR A 140 -4.07 -32.32 33.40
N LEU A 141 -4.48 -32.51 32.14
CA LEU A 141 -3.67 -33.28 31.20
C LEU A 141 -2.38 -32.55 30.83
N TYR A 142 -1.24 -33.24 30.95
CA TYR A 142 -0.02 -32.80 30.30
C TYR A 142 -0.08 -33.19 28.82
N ALA A 143 0.28 -32.26 27.93
CA ALA A 143 0.41 -32.52 26.50
C ALA A 143 -0.85 -33.20 25.89
N ASN A 144 -2.05 -32.85 26.39
CA ASN A 144 -3.33 -33.49 26.00
C ASN A 144 -3.34 -35.03 26.08
N GLY A 145 -2.51 -35.62 26.95
CA GLY A 145 -2.35 -37.08 27.07
C GLY A 145 -1.55 -37.73 25.95
N ASN A 146 -0.88 -36.95 25.08
CA ASN A 146 -0.02 -37.46 24.02
C ASN A 146 1.35 -36.73 24.01
N PRO A 147 2.21 -37.02 25.01
CA PRO A 147 3.49 -36.34 25.15
C PRO A 147 4.55 -36.79 24.13
N VAL A 148 4.28 -37.84 23.33
CA VAL A 148 5.16 -38.25 22.22
C VAL A 148 5.08 -37.22 21.09
N MET A 149 3.88 -36.68 20.84
CA MET A 149 3.64 -35.70 19.78
C MET A 149 3.73 -34.26 20.28
N TYR A 150 3.50 -34.03 21.57
CA TYR A 150 3.25 -32.71 22.14
C TYR A 150 4.11 -32.47 23.38
N THR A 151 4.63 -31.26 23.56
CA THR A 151 5.20 -30.78 24.84
C THR A 151 4.34 -29.62 25.35
N ASP A 152 4.42 -29.16 26.60
CA ASP A 152 3.72 -27.94 27.07
C ASP A 152 4.71 -26.92 27.67
N PRO A 153 5.33 -26.06 26.84
CA PRO A 153 6.36 -25.13 27.32
C PRO A 153 5.81 -24.05 28.26
N THR A 154 4.51 -23.77 28.20
CA THR A 154 3.91 -22.67 28.99
C THR A 154 3.30 -23.17 30.29
N GLY A 155 3.18 -24.49 30.44
CA GLY A 155 2.37 -25.14 31.45
C GLY A 155 0.89 -24.82 31.32
N ASN A 156 0.39 -24.37 30.17
CA ASN A 156 -1.03 -24.12 29.90
C ASN A 156 -1.48 -24.63 28.53
N PHE A 157 -0.56 -24.85 27.58
CA PHE A 157 -0.87 -25.20 26.19
C PHE A 157 0.29 -25.95 25.54
N SER A 158 -0.01 -27.03 24.81
CA SER A 158 1.02 -27.82 24.16
C SER A 158 1.76 -27.08 23.01
N LEU A 159 2.96 -27.46 22.56
CA LEU A 159 3.67 -26.88 21.40
C LEU A 159 2.86 -27.04 20.11
N MET A 160 2.13 -28.16 19.95
CA MET A 160 1.21 -28.29 18.82
C MET A 160 -0.07 -27.49 19.01
N GLU A 161 -0.51 -27.21 20.23
CA GLU A 161 -1.48 -26.13 20.49
C GLU A 161 -0.84 -24.75 20.46
N THR A 162 0.47 -24.56 20.54
CA THR A 162 1.09 -23.26 20.32
C THR A 162 1.23 -23.03 18.84
N SER A 163 1.34 -24.06 18.00
CA SER A 163 1.35 -23.94 16.53
C SER A 163 -0.04 -24.09 15.91
N VAL A 164 -0.97 -24.80 16.55
CA VAL A 164 -2.41 -24.81 16.22
C VAL A 164 -3.11 -23.64 16.89
N ALA A 165 -2.68 -23.11 18.03
CA ALA A 165 -3.14 -21.83 18.57
C ALA A 165 -2.29 -20.67 18.14
N GLN A 166 -1.10 -20.79 17.55
CA GLN A 166 -0.54 -19.77 16.65
C GLN A 166 -1.13 -19.92 15.27
N GLY A 167 -1.58 -21.11 14.87
CA GLY A 167 -2.30 -21.35 13.63
C GLY A 167 -3.74 -20.84 13.73
N ILE A 168 -4.38 -21.02 14.88
CA ILE A 168 -5.69 -20.50 15.27
C ILE A 168 -5.52 -19.08 15.75
N GLN A 169 -4.45 -18.62 16.40
CA GLN A 169 -4.17 -17.20 16.65
C GLN A 169 -3.68 -16.52 15.37
N ALA A 170 -3.17 -17.20 14.35
CA ALA A 170 -2.91 -16.66 13.01
C ALA A 170 -4.15 -16.74 12.14
N THR A 171 -5.04 -17.71 12.37
CA THR A 171 -6.37 -17.79 11.78
C THR A 171 -7.30 -16.78 12.43
N ILE A 172 -7.20 -16.57 13.73
CA ILE A 172 -7.86 -15.56 14.55
C ILE A 172 -7.16 -14.24 14.35
N ASN A 173 -5.86 -14.12 14.14
CA ASN A 173 -5.20 -12.91 13.63
C ASN A 173 -5.37 -12.79 12.11
N THR A 174 -6.00 -13.73 11.41
CA THR A 174 -6.57 -13.43 10.08
C THR A 174 -8.06 -13.14 10.23
N ILE A 175 -8.77 -13.58 11.25
CA ILE A 175 -10.17 -13.21 11.51
C ILE A 175 -10.27 -11.86 12.25
N ILE A 176 -9.28 -11.49 13.07
CA ILE A 176 -9.21 -10.37 14.04
C ILE A 176 -8.09 -9.37 13.67
N THR A 177 -6.94 -9.80 13.12
CA THR A 177 -6.15 -8.92 12.21
C THR A 177 -6.77 -9.15 10.83
N PRO A 178 -7.12 -8.13 10.04
CA PRO A 178 -8.11 -8.28 8.97
C PRO A 178 -7.56 -9.07 7.77
N GLY A 179 -7.60 -10.40 7.84
CA GLY A 179 -7.06 -11.37 6.87
C GLY A 179 -8.05 -12.44 6.36
N PHE A 180 -9.25 -12.51 6.93
CA PHE A 180 -10.55 -12.67 6.28
C PHE A 180 -10.90 -11.30 5.70
N SER A 181 -9.97 -10.76 4.91
CA SER A 181 -9.90 -9.33 4.70
C SER A 181 -11.16 -8.89 3.98
N LEU A 182 -11.74 -7.79 4.43
CA LEU A 182 -12.68 -6.99 3.64
C LEU A 182 -12.22 -6.94 2.17
N GLN A 183 -10.92 -6.92 1.90
CA GLN A 183 -10.34 -7.12 0.56
C GLN A 183 -10.74 -8.42 -0.13
N LYS A 184 -10.64 -9.63 0.45
CA LYS A 184 -11.09 -10.86 -0.25
C LYS A 184 -12.59 -10.84 -0.56
N MET A 185 -13.41 -10.29 0.34
CA MET A 185 -14.86 -10.16 0.13
C MET A 185 -15.18 -9.10 -0.94
N LEU A 186 -14.53 -7.94 -0.89
CA LEU A 186 -14.62 -6.89 -1.89
C LEU A 186 -14.03 -7.32 -3.23
N THR A 187 -12.98 -8.14 -3.25
CA THR A 187 -12.39 -8.75 -4.44
C THR A 187 -13.38 -9.72 -5.09
N LEU A 188 -14.02 -10.58 -4.29
CA LEU A 188 -15.03 -11.50 -4.79
C LEU A 188 -16.29 -10.75 -5.27
N ALA A 189 -16.71 -9.71 -4.55
CA ALA A 189 -17.83 -8.84 -4.94
C ALA A 189 -17.52 -8.05 -6.23
N ASN A 190 -16.32 -7.47 -6.33
CA ASN A 190 -15.85 -6.76 -7.52
C ASN A 190 -15.76 -7.70 -8.73
N LEU A 191 -15.26 -8.93 -8.53
CA LEU A 191 -15.25 -9.95 -9.58
C LEU A 191 -16.66 -10.32 -10.04
N ALA A 192 -17.61 -10.47 -9.11
CA ALA A 192 -19.01 -10.78 -9.44
C ALA A 192 -19.72 -9.62 -10.19
N VAL A 193 -19.54 -8.38 -9.75
CA VAL A 193 -20.08 -7.18 -10.40
C VAL A 193 -19.47 -6.99 -11.78
N THR A 194 -18.14 -7.12 -11.91
CA THR A 194 -17.44 -7.03 -13.20
C THR A 194 -17.92 -8.11 -14.17
N ALA A 195 -18.12 -9.35 -13.70
CA ALA A 195 -18.63 -10.44 -14.52
C ALA A 195 -20.07 -10.17 -15.00
N TYR A 196 -20.91 -9.60 -14.14
CA TYR A 196 -22.28 -9.21 -14.48
C TYR A 196 -22.32 -8.07 -15.51
N ASP A 197 -21.50 -7.03 -15.33
CA ASP A 197 -21.40 -5.89 -16.26
C ASP A 197 -20.88 -6.32 -17.64
N VAL A 198 -19.88 -7.21 -17.67
CA VAL A 198 -19.37 -7.78 -18.92
C VAL A 198 -20.46 -8.59 -19.62
N ALA A 199 -21.19 -9.44 -18.91
CA ALA A 199 -22.25 -10.25 -19.49
C ALA A 199 -23.41 -9.41 -20.06
N THR A 200 -23.82 -8.37 -19.35
CA THR A 200 -24.88 -7.46 -19.80
C THR A 200 -24.44 -6.58 -20.97
N THR A 201 -23.19 -6.11 -20.97
CA THR A 201 -22.63 -5.34 -22.09
C THR A 201 -22.45 -6.19 -23.34
N ILE A 202 -22.02 -7.44 -23.20
CA ILE A 202 -21.99 -8.39 -24.33
C ILE A 202 -23.40 -8.58 -24.92
N ARG A 203 -24.44 -8.70 -24.09
CA ARG A 203 -25.83 -8.77 -24.55
C ARG A 203 -26.21 -7.50 -25.33
N MET A 204 -25.84 -6.32 -24.85
CA MET A 204 -26.10 -5.04 -25.53
C MET A 204 -25.37 -4.94 -26.87
N VAL A 205 -24.15 -5.48 -27.00
CA VAL A 205 -23.45 -5.59 -28.28
C VAL A 205 -24.24 -6.42 -29.29
N PHE A 206 -24.83 -7.54 -28.88
CA PHE A 206 -25.70 -8.34 -29.75
C PHE A 206 -27.01 -7.63 -30.12
N CYS A 207 -27.48 -6.71 -29.27
CA CYS A 207 -28.64 -5.87 -29.54
C CYS A 207 -28.31 -4.60 -30.36
N GLY A 208 -27.03 -4.32 -30.63
CA GLY A 208 -26.59 -3.11 -31.35
C GLY A 208 -26.56 -1.84 -30.49
N GLU A 209 -26.71 -1.96 -29.17
CA GLU A 209 -26.77 -0.86 -28.21
C GLU A 209 -25.40 -0.54 -27.57
N ALA A 210 -24.40 -1.40 -27.79
CA ALA A 210 -23.04 -1.23 -27.27
C ALA A 210 -21.99 -1.75 -28.27
N THR A 211 -20.73 -1.40 -28.04
CA THR A 211 -19.58 -1.81 -28.85
C THR A 211 -18.68 -2.81 -28.12
N VAL A 212 -17.80 -3.50 -28.85
CA VAL A 212 -16.79 -4.38 -28.26
C VAL A 212 -15.81 -3.60 -27.36
N LEU A 213 -15.65 -2.29 -27.61
CA LEU A 213 -14.86 -1.39 -26.78
C LEU A 213 -15.46 -1.22 -25.38
N ASP A 214 -16.79 -1.22 -25.27
CA ASP A 214 -17.50 -1.08 -23.99
C ASP A 214 -17.32 -2.30 -23.10
N VAL A 215 -17.26 -3.49 -23.70
CA VAL A 215 -16.94 -4.75 -23.01
C VAL A 215 -15.52 -4.71 -22.44
N ALA A 216 -14.55 -4.22 -23.23
CA ALA A 216 -13.17 -4.07 -22.77
C ALA A 216 -13.06 -3.06 -21.62
N LEU A 217 -13.85 -1.98 -21.67
CA LEU A 217 -13.90 -0.96 -20.63
C LEU A 217 -14.44 -1.52 -19.29
N CYS A 218 -15.45 -2.39 -19.31
CA CYS A 218 -15.95 -3.07 -18.10
C CYS A 218 -14.88 -3.93 -17.42
N ILE A 219 -14.08 -4.66 -18.20
CA ILE A 219 -12.99 -5.48 -17.67
C ILE A 219 -11.91 -4.60 -17.01
N VAL A 220 -11.53 -3.50 -17.66
CA VAL A 220 -10.53 -2.57 -17.13
C VAL A 220 -11.02 -1.93 -15.82
N LYS A 221 -12.31 -1.54 -15.73
CA LYS A 221 -12.91 -1.01 -14.49
C LYS A 221 -12.74 -1.99 -13.32
N GLY A 222 -13.07 -3.27 -13.52
CA GLY A 222 -12.90 -4.30 -12.50
C GLY A 222 -11.46 -4.46 -12.01
N LEU A 223 -10.48 -4.36 -12.91
CA LEU A 223 -9.05 -4.46 -12.56
C LEU A 223 -8.53 -3.26 -11.74
N VAL A 224 -9.03 -2.06 -12.02
CA VAL A 224 -8.70 -0.84 -11.27
C VAL A 224 -9.24 -0.93 -9.85
N VAL A 225 -10.52 -1.29 -9.71
CA VAL A 225 -11.18 -1.48 -8.41
C VAL A 225 -10.47 -2.55 -7.58
N GLN A 226 -10.02 -3.64 -8.21
CA GLN A 226 -9.27 -4.70 -7.54
C GLN A 226 -7.93 -4.20 -6.97
N SER A 227 -7.25 -3.31 -7.69
CA SER A 227 -5.98 -2.72 -7.25
C SER A 227 -6.19 -1.81 -6.04
N LEU A 228 -7.27 -1.03 -6.02
CA LEU A 228 -7.64 -0.14 -4.92
C LEU A 228 -8.02 -0.91 -3.65
N ILE A 229 -8.84 -1.96 -3.80
CA ILE A 229 -9.17 -2.89 -2.72
C ILE A 229 -7.90 -3.49 -2.11
N SER A 230 -6.89 -3.76 -2.94
CA SER A 230 -5.60 -4.28 -2.49
C SER A 230 -4.76 -3.28 -1.71
N CYS A 231 -4.84 -1.98 -2.05
CA CYS A 231 -4.15 -0.91 -1.34
C CYS A 231 -4.78 -0.62 0.04
N VAL A 232 -6.11 -0.73 0.16
CA VAL A 232 -6.83 -0.49 1.42
C VAL A 232 -6.52 -1.56 2.48
N ALA A 233 -6.27 -2.81 2.07
CA ALA A 233 -6.06 -3.91 3.00
C ALA A 233 -4.63 -4.07 3.55
N THR A 234 -3.64 -3.42 2.96
CA THR A 234 -2.25 -3.48 3.44
C THR A 234 -1.88 -2.35 4.41
N ALA A 235 -2.80 -1.43 4.74
CA ALA A 235 -2.57 -0.27 5.60
C ALA A 235 -1.32 0.57 5.22
N VAL A 236 -0.91 0.54 3.95
CA VAL A 236 0.14 1.42 3.42
C VAL A 236 -0.53 2.42 2.47
N PHE A 237 -1.22 3.41 3.06
CA PHE A 237 -1.33 4.69 2.39
C PHE A 237 -0.08 5.49 2.75
N GLY A 238 0.96 5.39 1.92
CA GLY A 238 2.14 6.22 2.04
C GLY A 238 1.82 7.69 1.75
N GLU A 239 2.65 8.61 2.23
CA GLU A 239 2.52 10.06 1.97
C GLU A 239 2.45 10.38 0.47
N ALA A 240 3.11 9.59 -0.37
CA ALA A 240 3.05 9.70 -1.83
C ALA A 240 1.67 9.39 -2.43
N ALA A 241 0.93 8.40 -1.89
CA ALA A 241 -0.42 8.08 -2.37
C ALA A 241 -1.43 9.13 -1.91
N ALA A 242 -1.28 9.66 -0.70
CA ALA A 242 -2.08 10.79 -0.19
C ALA A 242 -1.82 12.07 -0.99
N PHE A 243 -0.57 12.32 -1.38
CA PHE A 243 -0.19 13.42 -2.26
C PHE A 243 -0.78 13.26 -3.67
N MET A 244 -0.68 12.07 -4.28
CA MET A 244 -1.30 11.79 -5.58
C MET A 244 -2.83 11.90 -5.54
N LEU A 245 -3.47 11.43 -4.47
CA LEU A 245 -4.92 11.54 -4.33
C LEU A 245 -5.40 12.95 -3.96
N LYS A 246 -4.52 13.78 -3.40
CA LYS A 246 -4.73 15.22 -3.26
C LYS A 246 -4.77 15.92 -4.62
N LEU A 247 -3.90 15.54 -5.56
CA LEU A 247 -3.88 16.09 -6.91
C LEU A 247 -5.16 15.77 -7.69
N VAL A 248 -5.85 14.67 -7.38
CA VAL A 248 -7.14 14.30 -8.00
C VAL A 248 -8.38 14.82 -7.26
N GLY A 249 -8.21 15.75 -6.32
CA GLY A 249 -9.32 16.37 -5.57
C GLY A 249 -9.92 15.52 -4.44
N ILE A 250 -9.36 14.33 -4.19
CA ILE A 250 -9.79 13.37 -3.15
C ILE A 250 -8.85 13.42 -1.93
N GLY A 251 -8.00 14.44 -1.86
CA GLY A 251 -7.03 14.62 -0.79
C GLY A 251 -7.69 14.61 0.59
N GLN A 252 -8.79 15.35 0.77
CA GLN A 252 -9.49 15.41 2.05
C GLN A 252 -10.08 14.07 2.49
N ASP A 253 -10.66 13.29 1.58
CA ASP A 253 -11.19 11.95 1.94
C ASP A 253 -10.06 10.97 2.26
N THR A 254 -8.92 11.13 1.59
CA THR A 254 -7.72 10.33 1.84
C THR A 254 -7.12 10.66 3.21
N TYR A 255 -6.99 11.95 3.56
CA TYR A 255 -6.55 12.39 4.89
C TYR A 255 -7.58 12.04 5.97
N GLY A 256 -8.87 12.15 5.69
CA GLY A 256 -9.95 11.74 6.59
C GLY A 256 -9.92 10.25 6.89
N LEU A 257 -9.59 9.41 5.91
CA LEU A 257 -9.35 7.99 6.15
C LEU A 257 -8.09 7.75 6.98
N ILE A 258 -7.00 8.48 6.74
CA ILE A 258 -5.77 8.39 7.54
C ILE A 258 -6.06 8.77 9.01
N GLU A 259 -6.83 9.82 9.25
CA GLU A 259 -7.23 10.24 10.60
C GLU A 259 -8.17 9.23 11.26
N ALA A 260 -9.14 8.68 10.52
CA ALA A 260 -10.02 7.63 11.02
C ALA A 260 -9.24 6.34 11.37
N ILE A 261 -8.24 5.97 10.59
CA ILE A 261 -7.35 4.84 10.90
C ILE A 261 -6.54 5.13 12.17
N LYS A 262 -6.04 6.36 12.33
CA LYS A 262 -5.33 6.80 13.55
C LYS A 262 -6.23 6.80 14.79
N SER A 263 -7.52 7.11 14.63
CA SER A 263 -8.48 7.12 15.75
C SER A 263 -8.78 5.71 16.28
N LYS A 264 -8.52 4.66 15.49
CA LYS A 264 -8.83 3.25 15.78
C LYS A 264 -10.32 2.99 16.04
N ASP A 265 -11.21 3.93 15.72
CA ASP A 265 -12.65 3.75 15.84
C ASP A 265 -13.19 3.04 14.58
N PRO A 266 -13.76 1.82 14.72
CA PRO A 266 -14.28 1.07 13.58
C PRO A 266 -15.37 1.82 12.79
N LYS A 267 -16.18 2.67 13.44
CA LYS A 267 -17.26 3.41 12.77
C LYS A 267 -16.71 4.51 11.88
N GLU A 268 -15.78 5.30 12.38
CA GLU A 268 -15.11 6.37 11.63
C GLU A 268 -14.32 5.78 10.45
N ILE A 269 -13.64 4.65 10.67
CA ILE A 269 -12.89 3.96 9.61
C ILE A 269 -13.83 3.50 8.50
N VAL A 270 -14.97 2.90 8.83
CA VAL A 270 -15.95 2.44 7.83
C VAL A 270 -16.54 3.62 7.06
N ILE A 271 -16.94 4.70 7.73
CA ILE A 271 -17.50 5.89 7.07
C ILE A 271 -16.46 6.52 6.13
N ALA A 272 -15.23 6.72 6.60
CA ALA A 272 -14.17 7.31 5.80
C ALA A 272 -13.76 6.41 4.61
N THR A 273 -13.78 5.08 4.79
CA THR A 273 -13.49 4.12 3.72
C THR A 273 -14.57 4.13 2.65
N VAL A 274 -15.85 4.14 3.04
CA VAL A 274 -16.97 4.24 2.08
C VAL A 274 -16.93 5.55 1.34
N ARG A 275 -16.64 6.66 2.05
CA ARG A 275 -16.47 7.98 1.44
C ARG A 275 -15.37 7.96 0.39
N LEU A 276 -14.16 7.51 0.74
CA LEU A 276 -13.02 7.41 -0.18
C LEU A 276 -13.33 6.49 -1.37
N ALA A 277 -13.99 5.36 -1.15
CA ALA A 277 -14.36 4.44 -2.22
C ALA A 277 -15.34 5.11 -3.20
N VAL A 278 -16.41 5.73 -2.70
CA VAL A 278 -17.34 6.52 -3.53
C VAL A 278 -16.57 7.58 -4.32
N SER A 279 -15.64 8.30 -3.66
CA SER A 279 -14.80 9.30 -4.31
C SER A 279 -14.01 8.75 -5.48
N VAL A 280 -13.37 7.60 -5.31
CA VAL A 280 -12.59 6.95 -6.37
C VAL A 280 -13.47 6.39 -7.50
N PHE A 281 -14.66 5.89 -7.18
CA PHE A 281 -15.60 5.36 -8.19
C PHE A 281 -16.24 6.44 -9.06
N THR A 282 -16.36 7.66 -8.55
CA THR A 282 -16.98 8.79 -9.26
C THR A 282 -15.98 9.81 -9.82
N LEU A 283 -14.68 9.47 -9.83
CA LEU A 283 -13.60 10.26 -10.45
C LEU A 283 -13.86 10.63 -11.93
N LYS A 284 -14.78 9.91 -12.61
CA LYS A 284 -15.10 10.13 -14.03
C LYS A 284 -16.08 11.27 -14.32
N SER A 285 -16.69 11.85 -13.31
CA SER A 285 -17.71 12.87 -13.52
C SER A 285 -17.24 14.13 -12.82
N GLN A 286 -16.45 14.95 -13.51
CA GLN A 286 -16.31 16.37 -13.23
C GLN A 286 -17.20 17.08 -14.24
N CYS A 287 -18.48 17.18 -13.92
CA CYS A 287 -19.48 17.72 -14.82
C CYS A 287 -20.48 18.58 -14.04
N PHE A 288 -21.24 19.38 -14.77
CA PHE A 288 -22.29 20.23 -14.25
C PHE A 288 -23.64 19.85 -14.85
N ALA A 289 -24.73 20.16 -14.14
CA ALA A 289 -26.07 20.09 -14.70
C ALA A 289 -26.19 21.01 -15.93
N GLY A 290 -27.00 20.61 -16.90
CA GLY A 290 -27.07 21.28 -18.21
C GLY A 290 -27.47 22.77 -18.15
N ASP A 291 -28.20 23.19 -17.13
CA ASP A 291 -28.59 24.57 -16.90
C ASP A 291 -27.52 25.45 -16.23
N THR A 292 -26.39 24.87 -15.83
CA THR A 292 -25.27 25.61 -15.26
C THR A 292 -24.77 26.66 -16.25
N LEU A 293 -24.73 27.90 -15.80
CA LEU A 293 -24.29 29.04 -16.61
C LEU A 293 -22.77 29.10 -16.68
N VAL A 294 -22.22 29.30 -17.86
CA VAL A 294 -20.79 29.48 -18.12
C VAL A 294 -20.56 30.89 -18.65
N SER A 295 -19.51 31.57 -18.15
CA SER A 295 -19.15 32.91 -18.61
C SER A 295 -18.57 32.84 -20.04
N THR A 296 -19.23 33.46 -21.02
CA THR A 296 -18.79 33.50 -22.44
C THR A 296 -18.58 34.93 -22.92
N GLU A 297 -18.01 35.12 -24.12
CA GLU A 297 -17.81 36.45 -24.72
C GLU A 297 -19.13 37.23 -24.91
N GLU A 298 -20.24 36.51 -25.07
CA GLU A 298 -21.59 37.08 -25.27
C GLU A 298 -22.40 37.17 -23.96
N GLY A 299 -21.76 36.89 -22.81
CA GLY A 299 -22.40 36.79 -21.50
C GLY A 299 -22.62 35.35 -21.04
N ASN A 300 -23.46 35.15 -20.02
CA ASN A 300 -23.69 33.83 -19.43
C ASN A 300 -24.57 32.95 -20.32
N ARG A 301 -24.06 31.78 -20.73
CA ARG A 301 -24.80 30.78 -21.52
C ARG A 301 -24.89 29.46 -20.76
N ARG A 302 -25.95 28.68 -20.99
CA ARG A 302 -26.10 27.34 -20.36
C ARG A 302 -25.07 26.38 -20.95
N ILE A 303 -24.48 25.53 -20.10
CA ILE A 303 -23.42 24.61 -20.52
C ILE A 303 -23.89 23.58 -21.56
N ASP A 304 -25.19 23.20 -21.54
CA ASP A 304 -25.79 22.31 -22.53
C ASP A 304 -25.99 22.96 -23.93
N GLU A 305 -25.85 24.28 -24.02
CA GLU A 305 -25.95 25.06 -25.26
C GLU A 305 -24.58 25.39 -25.86
N ILE A 306 -23.49 25.11 -25.14
CA ILE A 306 -22.12 25.36 -25.57
C ILE A 306 -21.67 24.28 -26.55
N LYS A 307 -20.91 24.68 -27.58
CA LYS A 307 -20.41 23.81 -28.63
C LYS A 307 -18.92 24.03 -28.87
N PRO A 308 -18.21 23.04 -29.45
CA PRO A 308 -16.86 23.26 -29.95
C PRO A 308 -16.78 24.49 -30.86
N GLY A 309 -15.80 25.37 -30.60
CA GLY A 309 -15.61 26.66 -31.26
C GLY A 309 -16.20 27.86 -30.50
N ASP A 310 -17.08 27.66 -29.52
CA ASP A 310 -17.51 28.73 -28.62
C ASP A 310 -16.33 29.17 -27.73
N LYS A 311 -16.31 30.44 -27.31
CA LYS A 311 -15.29 30.97 -26.41
C LYS A 311 -15.83 31.17 -25.00
N VAL A 312 -15.11 30.66 -24.01
CA VAL A 312 -15.46 30.80 -22.60
C VAL A 312 -14.36 31.53 -21.84
N LEU A 313 -14.76 32.23 -20.78
CA LEU A 313 -13.82 32.91 -19.91
C LEU A 313 -13.10 31.88 -19.05
N SER A 314 -11.78 31.95 -19.07
CA SER A 314 -10.85 31.07 -18.36
C SER A 314 -9.87 31.87 -17.52
N TYR A 315 -9.21 31.23 -16.56
CA TYR A 315 -8.20 31.86 -15.71
C TYR A 315 -6.85 31.15 -15.86
N ASN A 316 -5.87 31.87 -16.38
CA ASN A 316 -4.52 31.33 -16.48
C ASN A 316 -3.84 31.41 -15.11
N THR A 317 -3.57 30.25 -14.51
CA THR A 317 -2.96 30.16 -13.18
C THR A 317 -1.48 30.56 -13.15
N GLU A 318 -0.81 30.60 -14.31
CA GLU A 318 0.60 31.00 -14.42
C GLU A 318 0.75 32.52 -14.54
N THR A 319 -0.11 33.17 -15.34
CA THR A 319 -0.08 34.64 -15.53
C THR A 319 -0.94 35.37 -14.50
N GLY A 320 -1.95 34.69 -13.94
CA GLY A 320 -2.92 35.25 -13.02
C GLY A 320 -3.98 36.13 -13.69
N GLU A 321 -4.17 35.99 -15.00
CA GLU A 321 -5.08 36.81 -15.81
C GLU A 321 -6.25 35.99 -16.38
N ASN A 322 -7.39 36.66 -16.60
CA ASN A 322 -8.55 36.07 -17.27
C ASN A 322 -8.43 36.21 -18.79
N GLU A 323 -8.67 35.14 -19.52
CA GLU A 323 -8.60 35.13 -20.99
C GLU A 323 -9.74 34.30 -21.59
N PHE A 324 -10.19 34.68 -22.79
CA PHE A 324 -11.19 33.90 -23.52
C PHE A 324 -10.53 32.77 -24.31
N GLN A 325 -10.94 31.55 -24.04
CA GLN A 325 -10.37 30.34 -24.61
C GLN A 325 -11.43 29.56 -25.40
N GLU A 326 -11.02 28.99 -26.52
CA GLU A 326 -11.92 28.25 -27.41
C GLU A 326 -12.20 26.86 -26.85
N VAL A 327 -13.48 26.49 -26.81
CA VAL A 327 -13.93 25.15 -26.44
C VAL A 327 -13.57 24.18 -27.55
N LYS A 328 -12.72 23.20 -27.26
CA LYS A 328 -12.36 22.12 -28.20
C LYS A 328 -13.40 21.04 -28.26
N ASN A 329 -13.93 20.67 -27.09
CA ASN A 329 -14.83 19.54 -26.97
C ASN A 329 -15.78 19.74 -25.79
N VAL A 330 -16.96 19.14 -25.91
CA VAL A 330 -17.99 19.15 -24.87
C VAL A 330 -18.21 17.70 -24.47
N SER A 331 -17.76 17.37 -23.28
CA SER A 331 -17.92 16.05 -22.69
C SER A 331 -19.31 15.93 -22.09
N VAL A 332 -20.05 14.90 -22.49
CA VAL A 332 -21.43 14.64 -22.04
C VAL A 332 -21.50 13.29 -21.34
N SER A 333 -22.11 13.25 -20.16
CA SER A 333 -22.25 12.05 -19.33
C SER A 333 -23.59 12.04 -18.60
N LYS A 334 -23.88 10.98 -17.85
CA LYS A 334 -25.09 10.85 -17.02
C LYS A 334 -24.73 10.56 -15.57
N THR A 335 -25.53 11.09 -14.65
CA THR A 335 -25.41 10.83 -13.21
C THR A 335 -26.80 10.92 -12.56
N ASP A 336 -27.00 10.17 -11.50
CA ASP A 336 -28.15 10.25 -10.59
C ASP A 336 -27.75 10.78 -9.21
N ILE A 337 -26.52 11.27 -9.04
CA ILE A 337 -26.04 11.94 -7.84
C ILE A 337 -25.59 13.36 -8.20
N LEU A 338 -26.15 14.34 -7.49
CA LEU A 338 -25.78 15.75 -7.58
C LEU A 338 -25.30 16.28 -6.23
N VAL A 339 -24.41 17.26 -6.30
CA VAL A 339 -24.03 18.12 -5.19
C VAL A 339 -24.53 19.52 -5.48
N HIS A 340 -25.33 20.05 -4.57
CA HIS A 340 -25.82 21.42 -4.55
C HIS A 340 -24.90 22.25 -3.67
N ILE A 341 -24.17 23.19 -4.28
CA ILE A 341 -23.36 24.18 -3.56
C ILE A 341 -24.17 25.47 -3.51
N ILE A 342 -24.73 25.76 -2.33
CA ILE A 342 -25.56 26.93 -2.11
C ILE A 342 -24.66 28.05 -1.59
N THR A 343 -24.61 29.18 -2.30
CA THR A 343 -23.80 30.35 -1.92
C THR A 343 -24.63 31.41 -1.21
N ASP A 344 -23.96 32.32 -0.49
CA ASP A 344 -24.60 33.41 0.27
C ASP A 344 -25.30 34.47 -0.60
N ASP A 345 -24.88 34.61 -1.86
CA ASP A 345 -25.55 35.42 -2.87
C ASP A 345 -26.72 34.71 -3.57
N GLY A 346 -27.06 33.49 -3.13
CA GLY A 346 -28.27 32.77 -3.51
C GLY A 346 -28.15 31.90 -4.76
N ARG A 347 -26.93 31.58 -5.22
CA ARG A 347 -26.72 30.61 -6.30
C ARG A 347 -26.87 29.19 -5.76
N ASP A 348 -27.40 28.31 -6.60
CA ASP A 348 -27.33 26.86 -6.44
C ASP A 348 -26.51 26.29 -7.58
N ILE A 349 -25.32 25.78 -7.27
CA ILE A 349 -24.41 25.22 -8.26
C ILE A 349 -24.57 23.70 -8.22
N GLU A 350 -25.26 23.17 -9.22
CA GLU A 350 -25.49 21.74 -9.38
C GLU A 350 -24.31 21.08 -10.12
N THR A 351 -23.55 20.28 -9.38
CA THR A 351 -22.33 19.67 -9.89
C THR A 351 -22.19 18.22 -9.43
N THR A 352 -21.35 17.48 -10.14
CA THR A 352 -20.89 16.17 -9.71
C THR A 352 -19.97 16.28 -8.49
N MET A 353 -19.95 15.24 -7.64
CA MET A 353 -19.27 15.27 -6.33
C MET A 353 -17.81 15.74 -6.34
N PHE A 354 -17.06 15.52 -7.41
CA PHE A 354 -15.60 15.76 -7.43
C PHE A 354 -15.17 16.90 -8.34
N HIS A 355 -16.10 17.71 -8.84
CA HIS A 355 -15.71 18.89 -9.61
C HIS A 355 -14.92 19.86 -8.71
N PRO A 356 -13.68 20.23 -9.09
CA PRO A 356 -12.83 21.09 -8.25
C PRO A 356 -13.20 22.57 -8.40
N PHE A 357 -13.33 23.23 -7.25
CA PHE A 357 -13.55 24.66 -7.09
C PHE A 357 -12.33 25.31 -6.46
N TYR A 358 -11.99 26.53 -6.89
CA TYR A 358 -10.88 27.27 -6.30
C TYR A 358 -11.34 28.00 -5.04
N VAL A 359 -10.78 27.62 -3.89
CA VAL A 359 -11.06 28.22 -2.58
C VAL A 359 -9.88 29.09 -2.16
N LYS A 360 -10.14 30.35 -1.82
CA LYS A 360 -9.12 31.24 -1.25
C LYS A 360 -9.04 31.09 0.26
N ASN A 361 -7.84 30.87 0.75
CA ASN A 361 -7.51 30.86 2.18
C ASN A 361 -7.39 32.28 2.74
N GLU A 362 -7.45 32.40 4.07
CA GLU A 362 -7.32 33.68 4.78
C GLU A 362 -5.96 34.35 4.59
N ASP A 363 -4.91 33.56 4.35
CA ASP A 363 -3.54 34.03 4.12
C ASP A 363 -3.28 34.55 2.69
N GLY A 364 -4.31 34.54 1.83
CA GLY A 364 -4.24 34.97 0.44
C GLY A 364 -3.77 33.89 -0.54
N THR A 365 -3.41 32.70 -0.06
CA THR A 365 -3.20 31.52 -0.91
C THR A 365 -4.55 30.94 -1.35
N GLY A 366 -4.56 30.04 -2.33
CA GLY A 366 -5.77 29.32 -2.70
C GLY A 366 -5.49 27.85 -3.01
N GLU A 367 -6.52 27.03 -2.84
CA GLU A 367 -6.47 25.59 -3.05
C GLU A 367 -7.69 25.09 -3.82
N TRP A 368 -7.49 24.05 -4.62
CA TRP A 368 -8.58 23.34 -5.30
C TRP A 368 -9.25 22.38 -4.32
N LYS A 369 -10.56 22.54 -4.10
CA LYS A 369 -11.40 21.61 -3.32
C LYS A 369 -12.48 20.99 -4.20
N ALA A 370 -12.69 19.68 -4.08
CA ALA A 370 -13.83 19.02 -4.70
C ALA A 370 -15.16 19.52 -4.12
N ALA A 371 -16.21 19.53 -4.93
CA ALA A 371 -17.56 19.95 -4.56
C ALA A 371 -18.06 19.32 -3.25
N SER A 372 -17.90 18.00 -3.07
CA SER A 372 -18.32 17.27 -1.87
C SER A 372 -17.54 17.64 -0.61
N ASN A 373 -16.35 18.23 -0.77
CA ASN A 373 -15.45 18.61 0.31
C ASN A 373 -15.57 20.08 0.71
N LEU A 374 -16.36 20.86 -0.05
CA LEU A 374 -16.72 22.22 0.33
C LEU A 374 -17.58 22.21 1.60
N LYS A 375 -17.41 23.24 2.41
CA LYS A 375 -18.14 23.42 3.66
C LYS A 375 -18.68 24.84 3.75
N ALA A 376 -19.74 25.00 4.54
CA ALA A 376 -20.25 26.32 4.90
C ALA A 376 -19.10 27.19 5.46
N GLY A 377 -18.91 28.37 4.87
CA GLY A 377 -17.82 29.29 5.19
C GLY A 377 -16.66 29.32 4.20
N ASP A 378 -16.50 28.31 3.32
CA ASP A 378 -15.48 28.32 2.27
C ASP A 378 -15.70 29.49 1.31
N GLU A 379 -14.62 30.14 0.86
CA GLU A 379 -14.67 31.33 0.01
C GLU A 379 -14.15 31.00 -1.40
N LEU A 380 -15.08 30.84 -2.35
CA LEU A 380 -14.79 30.53 -3.75
C LEU A 380 -14.34 31.79 -4.50
N LEU A 381 -13.42 31.63 -5.46
CA LEU A 381 -12.96 32.74 -6.30
C LEU A 381 -13.97 33.07 -7.40
N SER A 382 -14.33 34.35 -7.49
CA SER A 382 -15.18 34.91 -8.55
C SER A 382 -14.36 35.52 -9.70
N GLU A 383 -14.96 35.65 -10.88
CA GLU A 383 -14.36 36.26 -12.09
C GLU A 383 -13.85 37.70 -11.87
N ASP A 384 -14.54 38.48 -11.02
CA ASP A 384 -14.15 39.84 -10.62
C ASP A 384 -12.99 39.88 -9.60
N GLY A 385 -12.44 38.72 -9.23
CA GLY A 385 -11.45 38.57 -8.15
C GLY A 385 -12.04 38.63 -6.74
N ASN A 386 -13.34 38.87 -6.62
CA ASN A 386 -14.12 38.84 -5.38
C ASN A 386 -14.27 37.41 -4.84
N LYS A 387 -14.79 37.29 -3.61
CA LYS A 387 -15.02 36.02 -2.94
C LYS A 387 -16.51 35.73 -2.82
N VAL A 388 -16.88 34.48 -3.05
CA VAL A 388 -18.26 33.97 -2.95
C VAL A 388 -18.30 32.96 -1.82
N LYS A 389 -19.14 33.18 -0.80
CA LYS A 389 -19.12 32.29 0.38
C LYS A 389 -20.10 31.15 0.20
N VAL A 390 -19.64 29.93 0.44
CA VAL A 390 -20.50 28.75 0.52
C VAL A 390 -21.34 28.84 1.80
N SER A 391 -22.65 28.81 1.67
CA SER A 391 -23.60 28.79 2.79
C SER A 391 -23.95 27.35 3.19
N GLU A 392 -24.13 26.47 2.22
CA GLU A 392 -24.53 25.08 2.46
C GLU A 392 -24.09 24.17 1.31
N VAL A 393 -23.81 22.91 1.61
CA VAL A 393 -23.53 21.87 0.60
C VAL A 393 -24.46 20.68 0.86
N LYS A 394 -25.22 20.28 -0.16
CA LYS A 394 -26.13 19.12 -0.08
C LYS A 394 -25.79 18.10 -1.14
N VAL A 395 -25.89 16.83 -0.80
CA VAL A 395 -25.81 15.73 -1.76
C VAL A 395 -27.22 15.19 -1.98
N GLU A 396 -27.67 15.19 -3.23
CA GLU A 396 -28.96 14.66 -3.64
C GLU A 396 -28.77 13.39 -4.49
N LYS A 397 -29.56 12.36 -4.19
CA LYS A 397 -29.72 11.18 -5.05
C LYS A 397 -31.04 11.33 -5.80
N LEU A 398 -30.96 11.52 -7.11
CA LEU A 398 -32.11 11.67 -7.98
C LEU A 398 -32.79 10.32 -8.24
N ALA A 399 -34.09 10.37 -8.54
CA ALA A 399 -34.86 9.18 -8.90
C ALA A 399 -34.54 8.65 -10.30
N GLU A 400 -34.08 9.54 -11.19
CA GLU A 400 -33.69 9.25 -12.57
C GLU A 400 -32.35 9.91 -12.88
N GLU A 401 -31.57 9.31 -13.79
CA GLU A 401 -30.31 9.91 -14.25
C GLU A 401 -30.57 11.16 -15.10
N ILE A 402 -29.79 12.21 -14.83
CA ILE A 402 -29.77 13.42 -15.64
C ILE A 402 -28.51 13.49 -16.49
N THR A 403 -28.56 14.29 -17.55
CA THR A 403 -27.38 14.56 -18.39
C THR A 403 -26.54 15.67 -17.77
N VAL A 404 -25.23 15.46 -17.72
CA VAL A 404 -24.25 16.42 -17.20
C VAL A 404 -23.15 16.69 -18.23
N TYR A 405 -22.57 17.88 -18.16
CA TYR A 405 -21.69 18.43 -19.19
C TYR A 405 -20.36 18.93 -18.60
N ASN A 406 -19.30 18.88 -19.39
CA ASN A 406 -17.99 19.46 -19.07
C ASN A 406 -17.33 20.02 -20.33
N LEU A 407 -16.50 21.06 -20.19
CA LEU A 407 -15.89 21.79 -21.31
C LEU A 407 -14.39 21.59 -21.35
N GLU A 408 -13.87 21.13 -22.48
CA GLU A 408 -12.43 21.03 -22.77
C GLU A 408 -11.99 22.26 -23.57
N LEU A 409 -10.97 22.97 -23.10
CA LEU A 409 -10.44 24.20 -23.73
C LEU A 409 -9.05 23.96 -24.34
N ASP A 410 -8.60 24.85 -25.22
CA ASP A 410 -7.35 24.68 -25.99
C ASP A 410 -6.08 24.71 -25.14
N GLU A 411 -5.91 25.75 -24.31
CA GLU A 411 -4.61 26.04 -23.66
C GLU A 411 -4.63 25.97 -22.14
N VAL A 412 -5.80 26.11 -21.52
CA VAL A 412 -5.95 26.18 -20.06
C VAL A 412 -7.10 25.30 -19.60
N HIS A 413 -7.02 24.84 -18.35
CA HIS A 413 -7.98 23.86 -17.84
C HIS A 413 -8.86 24.47 -16.75
N THR A 414 -9.19 25.74 -16.89
CA THR A 414 -10.07 26.43 -15.95
C THR A 414 -11.13 27.22 -16.72
N TYR A 415 -12.30 27.34 -16.14
CA TYR A 415 -13.35 28.22 -16.66
C TYR A 415 -14.26 28.68 -15.54
N TYR A 416 -15.10 29.66 -15.83
CA TYR A 416 -16.03 30.22 -14.87
C TYR A 416 -17.45 29.68 -15.07
N VAL A 417 -18.04 29.18 -13.99
CA VAL A 417 -19.41 28.63 -13.96
C VAL A 417 -20.30 29.36 -12.95
N ALA A 418 -21.60 29.13 -13.00
CA ALA A 418 -22.60 29.72 -12.13
C ALA A 418 -22.48 31.26 -12.02
N GLY A 419 -22.21 31.93 -13.14
CA GLY A 419 -22.03 33.38 -13.18
C GLY A 419 -20.77 33.85 -12.44
N GLY A 420 -19.65 33.16 -12.66
CA GLY A 420 -18.33 33.68 -12.31
C GLY A 420 -17.53 32.90 -11.29
N VAL A 421 -17.92 31.68 -10.86
CA VAL A 421 -17.11 30.86 -9.94
C VAL A 421 -16.04 30.08 -10.70
N LEU A 422 -14.79 30.17 -10.25
CA LEU A 422 -13.67 29.49 -10.91
C LEU A 422 -13.64 27.98 -10.62
N VAL A 423 -13.61 27.19 -11.68
CA VAL A 423 -13.52 25.72 -11.63
C VAL A 423 -12.40 25.20 -12.52
N HIS A 424 -11.94 23.98 -12.27
CA HIS A 424 -10.86 23.34 -13.01
C HIS A 424 -11.34 22.06 -13.70
N ASN A 425 -10.88 21.83 -14.92
CA ASN A 425 -11.06 20.61 -15.67
C ASN A 425 -9.83 19.71 -15.49
N TYR A 426 -9.97 18.50 -14.95
CA TYR A 426 -8.86 17.63 -14.52
C TYR A 426 -7.69 17.47 -15.52
N CYS A 427 -6.44 17.44 -15.02
CA CYS A 427 -5.22 17.13 -15.78
C CYS A 427 -4.31 16.17 -15.00
N GLU A 428 -3.51 15.35 -15.69
CA GLU A 428 -2.52 14.47 -15.07
C GLU A 428 -1.08 14.93 -15.36
N ASP A 429 -0.24 14.95 -14.32
CA ASP A 429 1.20 15.23 -14.46
C ASP A 429 1.90 14.11 -15.23
N HIS A 430 2.44 14.47 -16.39
CA HIS A 430 3.17 13.60 -17.29
C HIS A 430 4.67 13.91 -17.23
N HIS A 431 5.48 12.90 -16.91
CA HIS A 431 6.94 13.04 -16.92
C HIS A 431 7.46 12.82 -18.34
N ILE A 432 8.11 13.82 -18.94
CA ILE A 432 8.69 13.73 -20.29
C ILE A 432 9.68 12.55 -20.36
N ALA A 433 10.62 12.49 -19.41
CA ALA A 433 11.49 11.35 -19.16
C ALA A 433 11.06 10.60 -17.89
N SER A 434 10.58 9.36 -18.04
CA SER A 434 9.96 8.59 -16.94
C SER A 434 10.91 7.64 -16.20
N ASP A 435 10.77 7.59 -14.89
CA ASP A 435 11.43 6.62 -13.98
C ASP A 435 10.76 5.23 -13.95
N LYS A 436 9.64 5.06 -14.67
CA LYS A 436 8.86 3.81 -14.70
C LYS A 436 9.33 2.80 -15.77
N SER A 437 10.36 3.13 -16.53
CA SER A 437 10.89 2.33 -17.66
C SER A 437 12.09 1.45 -17.30
N LYS A 438 12.22 1.04 -16.03
CA LYS A 438 13.38 0.31 -15.48
C LYS A 438 13.72 -0.98 -16.24
N LYS A 439 12.70 -1.78 -16.63
CA LYS A 439 12.91 -3.05 -17.36
C LYS A 439 13.48 -2.87 -18.78
N SER A 440 13.31 -1.70 -19.37
CA SER A 440 13.74 -1.38 -20.74
C SER A 440 15.05 -0.61 -20.82
N GLY A 441 15.71 -0.30 -19.69
CA GLY A 441 16.99 0.42 -19.64
C GLY A 441 16.90 1.95 -19.77
N TYR A 442 15.85 2.48 -20.40
CA TYR A 442 15.69 3.94 -20.63
C TYR A 442 15.76 4.79 -19.35
N THR A 443 15.22 4.30 -18.23
CA THR A 443 15.27 5.06 -16.96
C THR A 443 16.70 5.35 -16.54
N SER A 444 17.59 4.36 -16.58
CA SER A 444 19.00 4.57 -16.23
C SER A 444 19.72 5.50 -17.19
N GLU A 445 19.32 5.52 -18.47
CA GLU A 445 19.87 6.48 -19.42
C GLU A 445 19.38 7.92 -19.18
N TYR A 446 18.10 8.08 -18.80
CA TYR A 446 17.57 9.38 -18.42
C TYR A 446 18.21 9.89 -17.13
N GLU A 447 18.32 9.04 -16.09
CA GLU A 447 18.98 9.37 -14.83
C GLU A 447 20.42 9.85 -15.09
N ALA A 448 21.20 9.14 -15.89
CA ALA A 448 22.57 9.54 -16.21
C ALA A 448 22.66 10.93 -16.89
N ILE A 449 21.71 11.26 -17.78
CA ILE A 449 21.67 12.57 -18.45
C ILE A 449 21.33 13.67 -17.43
N PHE A 450 20.30 13.46 -16.63
CA PHE A 450 19.85 14.41 -15.62
C PHE A 450 20.92 14.64 -14.54
N GLU A 451 21.53 13.58 -14.02
CA GLU A 451 22.64 13.66 -13.06
C GLU A 451 23.84 14.42 -13.63
N SER A 452 24.17 14.21 -14.92
CA SER A 452 25.27 14.93 -15.59
C SER A 452 25.05 16.45 -15.65
N ALA A 453 23.80 16.88 -15.51
CA ALA A 453 23.34 18.27 -15.49
C ALA A 453 22.97 18.77 -14.07
N GLY A 454 23.19 17.96 -13.04
CA GLY A 454 22.81 18.28 -11.66
C GLY A 454 21.29 18.39 -11.45
N MET A 455 20.51 17.66 -12.24
CA MET A 455 19.05 17.62 -12.20
C MET A 455 18.55 16.23 -11.78
N SER A 456 17.28 16.16 -11.39
CA SER A 456 16.56 14.93 -11.07
C SER A 456 15.39 14.73 -12.03
N LEU A 457 15.00 13.47 -12.29
CA LEU A 457 13.79 13.18 -13.07
C LEU A 457 12.51 13.73 -12.42
N GLN A 458 12.55 14.07 -11.12
CA GLN A 458 11.45 14.66 -10.37
C GLN A 458 11.41 16.20 -10.46
N ASP A 459 12.40 16.82 -11.13
CA ASP A 459 12.41 18.27 -11.28
C ASP A 459 11.23 18.74 -12.13
N LYS A 460 10.63 19.87 -11.74
CA LYS A 460 9.44 20.45 -12.39
C LYS A 460 9.63 20.67 -13.89
N GLU A 461 10.86 20.90 -14.34
CA GLU A 461 11.20 21.07 -15.76
C GLU A 461 10.96 19.79 -16.58
N ASN A 462 10.95 18.61 -15.97
CA ASN A 462 10.65 17.33 -16.61
C ASN A 462 9.15 16.96 -16.58
N ILE A 463 8.32 17.81 -15.99
CA ILE A 463 6.90 17.53 -15.76
C ILE A 463 6.06 18.48 -16.62
N VAL A 464 5.10 17.91 -17.35
CA VAL A 464 4.08 18.62 -18.11
C VAL A 464 2.72 18.08 -17.72
N SER A 465 1.77 18.95 -17.39
CA SER A 465 0.40 18.52 -17.13
C SER A 465 -0.31 18.28 -18.46
N LEU A 466 -0.79 17.06 -18.69
CA LEU A 466 -1.49 16.62 -19.90
C LEU A 466 -2.87 16.07 -19.55
N GLU A 467 -3.85 16.30 -20.44
CA GLU A 467 -5.26 15.97 -20.22
C GLU A 467 -5.57 14.46 -20.13
N GLU A 468 -4.80 13.61 -20.82
CA GLU A 468 -5.01 12.16 -20.81
C GLU A 468 -3.70 11.36 -20.72
N HIS A 469 -3.35 10.86 -19.53
CA HIS A 469 -2.24 9.91 -19.42
C HIS A 469 -2.66 8.49 -19.84
N ARG A 470 -2.66 8.19 -21.14
CA ARG A 470 -3.09 6.88 -21.66
C ARG A 470 -1.97 5.82 -21.66
N GLY A 471 -1.63 5.33 -20.47
CA GLY A 471 -0.81 4.13 -20.32
C GLY A 471 0.68 4.35 -20.61
N ALA A 472 1.39 3.27 -20.96
CA ALA A 472 2.86 3.30 -21.04
C ALA A 472 3.36 4.04 -22.28
N HIS A 473 4.43 4.82 -22.12
CA HIS A 473 5.11 5.46 -23.24
C HIS A 473 5.56 4.42 -24.26
N THR A 474 5.32 4.69 -25.54
CA THR A 474 5.80 3.82 -26.61
C THR A 474 7.32 3.83 -26.70
N LYS A 475 7.88 2.77 -27.27
CA LYS A 475 9.33 2.71 -27.56
C LYS A 475 9.78 3.87 -28.45
N ALA A 476 9.00 4.20 -29.48
CA ALA A 476 9.29 5.29 -30.40
C ALA A 476 9.40 6.64 -29.68
N TYR A 477 8.47 6.94 -28.76
CA TYR A 477 8.53 8.15 -27.95
C TYR A 477 9.76 8.18 -27.04
N LYS A 478 10.05 7.07 -26.35
CA LYS A 478 11.23 6.99 -25.47
C LYS A 478 12.54 7.23 -26.23
N GLU A 479 12.66 6.65 -27.43
CA GLU A 479 13.82 6.86 -28.30
C GLU A 479 13.93 8.31 -28.79
N PHE A 480 12.80 8.92 -29.18
CA PHE A 480 12.74 10.32 -29.59
C PHE A 480 13.18 11.27 -28.46
N VAL A 481 12.60 11.12 -27.26
CA VAL A 481 12.96 11.92 -26.08
C VAL A 481 14.42 11.70 -25.72
N LEU A 482 14.88 10.45 -25.63
CA LEU A 482 16.26 10.12 -25.29
C LEU A 482 17.26 10.75 -26.27
N LYS A 483 16.97 10.70 -27.57
CA LYS A 483 17.80 11.31 -28.60
C LYS A 483 17.89 12.83 -28.40
N LYS A 484 16.75 13.51 -28.23
CA LYS A 484 16.69 14.96 -27.99
C LYS A 484 17.48 15.38 -26.75
N LEU A 485 17.32 14.67 -25.64
CA LEU A 485 18.03 14.99 -24.39
C LEU A 485 19.53 14.72 -24.49
N LYS A 486 19.95 13.64 -25.16
CA LYS A 486 21.38 13.35 -25.40
C LYS A 486 22.04 14.42 -26.27
N GLU A 487 21.40 14.78 -27.39
CA GLU A 487 21.90 15.83 -28.31
C GLU A 487 22.03 17.19 -27.60
N ALA A 488 21.10 17.51 -26.69
CA ALA A 488 21.12 18.76 -25.93
C ALA A 488 22.36 18.89 -25.02
N VAL A 489 22.75 17.81 -24.35
CA VAL A 489 23.91 17.80 -23.43
C VAL A 489 25.23 17.43 -24.13
N GLU A 490 25.17 17.02 -25.39
CA GLU A 490 26.35 16.65 -26.18
C GLU A 490 27.30 17.84 -26.32
N ASN A 491 28.61 17.59 -26.21
CA ASN A 491 29.67 18.61 -26.29
C ASN A 491 29.63 19.71 -25.22
N LYS A 492 28.79 19.58 -24.17
CA LYS A 492 28.79 20.49 -23.02
C LYS A 492 29.81 20.03 -21.98
N THR A 493 30.72 20.93 -21.60
CA THR A 493 31.86 20.62 -20.73
C THR A 493 31.60 20.92 -19.26
N SER A 494 30.68 21.83 -18.94
CA SER A 494 30.31 22.17 -17.56
C SER A 494 28.91 21.68 -17.18
N ILE A 495 28.70 21.43 -15.88
CA ILE A 495 27.38 21.06 -15.33
C ILE A 495 26.37 22.18 -15.58
N ALA A 496 26.78 23.45 -15.45
CA ALA A 496 25.91 24.60 -15.70
C ALA A 496 25.43 24.68 -17.15
N ASP A 497 26.32 24.43 -18.12
CA ASP A 497 25.96 24.43 -19.55
C ASP A 497 25.04 23.26 -19.91
N ARG A 498 25.25 22.08 -19.29
CA ARG A 498 24.34 20.94 -19.43
C ARG A 498 22.98 21.21 -18.84
N ASN A 499 22.94 21.83 -17.65
CA ASN A 499 21.69 22.22 -16.99
C ASN A 499 20.86 23.17 -17.87
N ALA A 500 21.48 24.25 -18.35
CA ALA A 500 20.80 25.22 -19.21
C ALA A 500 20.30 24.58 -20.52
N ALA A 501 21.12 23.75 -21.17
CA ALA A 501 20.74 23.07 -22.41
C ALA A 501 19.64 22.02 -22.20
N LEU A 502 19.69 21.28 -21.08
CA LEU A 502 18.69 20.26 -20.74
C LEU A 502 17.34 20.90 -20.44
N LYS A 503 17.30 22.01 -19.69
CA LYS A 503 16.06 22.77 -19.44
C LYS A 503 15.43 23.31 -20.73
N LEU A 504 16.25 23.80 -21.67
CA LEU A 504 15.76 24.25 -22.97
C LEU A 504 15.11 23.10 -23.76
N ALA A 505 15.79 21.96 -23.84
CA ALA A 505 15.27 20.78 -24.53
C ALA A 505 13.98 20.23 -23.90
N LEU A 506 13.90 20.23 -22.56
CA LEU A 506 12.68 19.85 -21.84
C LEU A 506 11.53 20.85 -22.10
N GLY A 507 11.83 22.15 -22.19
CA GLY A 507 10.86 23.17 -22.59
C GLY A 507 10.31 22.94 -24.00
N GLU A 508 11.18 22.66 -24.98
CA GLU A 508 10.74 22.32 -26.35
C GLU A 508 9.89 21.05 -26.40
N LEU A 509 10.25 20.03 -25.63
CA LEU A 509 9.48 18.79 -25.51
C LEU A 509 8.13 19.03 -24.83
N LYS A 510 8.07 19.93 -23.83
CA LYS A 510 6.83 20.36 -23.18
C LYS A 510 5.87 21.00 -24.19
N GLU A 511 6.34 21.98 -24.95
CA GLU A 511 5.54 22.63 -26.00
C GLU A 511 5.02 21.63 -27.05
N LEU A 512 5.86 20.66 -27.42
CA LEU A 512 5.49 19.62 -28.36
C LEU A 512 4.40 18.69 -27.80
N LEU A 513 4.45 18.38 -26.51
CA LEU A 513 3.46 17.55 -25.82
C LEU A 513 2.15 18.28 -25.60
N LEU A 514 2.19 19.59 -25.32
CA LEU A 514 0.99 20.43 -25.26
C LEU A 514 0.30 20.49 -26.63
N ARG A 515 1.08 20.64 -27.71
CA ARG A 515 0.53 20.64 -29.09
C ARG A 515 0.03 19.27 -29.54
N TYR A 516 0.70 18.20 -29.13
CA TYR A 516 0.40 16.83 -29.53
C TYR A 516 0.32 15.93 -28.30
N ASN A 517 -0.76 16.06 -27.50
CA ASN A 517 -0.96 15.30 -26.26
C ASN A 517 -0.90 13.77 -26.43
N ARG A 518 -1.13 13.26 -27.65
CA ARG A 518 -1.03 11.83 -28.00
C ARG A 518 0.37 11.34 -28.39
N LEU A 519 1.35 12.24 -28.48
CA LEU A 519 2.73 11.90 -28.90
C LEU A 519 3.35 10.73 -28.10
N PRO A 520 3.13 10.58 -26.78
CA PRO A 520 3.69 9.46 -26.01
C PRO A 520 3.12 8.07 -26.37
N TYR A 521 1.96 8.01 -27.02
CA TYR A 521 1.15 6.80 -27.18
C TYR A 521 1.19 6.23 -28.61
N SER A 522 0.53 5.09 -28.83
CA SER A 522 0.52 4.37 -30.12
C SER A 522 0.15 5.26 -31.30
N ASP A 523 -0.77 6.19 -31.07
CA ASP A 523 -1.38 7.04 -32.08
C ASP A 523 -0.46 8.22 -32.46
N GLY A 524 0.51 8.54 -31.60
CA GLY A 524 1.52 9.58 -31.83
C GLY A 524 2.69 9.13 -32.69
N LYS A 525 2.76 7.83 -33.05
CA LYS A 525 3.93 7.27 -33.75
C LYS A 525 4.16 7.91 -35.12
N SER A 526 3.11 8.16 -35.89
CA SER A 526 3.24 8.82 -37.21
C SER A 526 3.78 10.25 -37.09
N ILE A 527 3.39 10.96 -36.03
CA ILE A 527 3.87 12.32 -35.75
C ILE A 527 5.35 12.28 -35.36
N ILE A 528 5.78 11.32 -34.55
CA ILE A 528 7.21 11.12 -34.22
C ILE A 528 8.02 10.82 -35.49
N GLU A 529 7.50 9.99 -36.40
CA GLU A 529 8.16 9.65 -37.67
C GLU A 529 8.28 10.87 -38.61
N GLU A 530 7.37 11.85 -38.53
CA GLU A 530 7.46 13.12 -39.24
C GLU A 530 8.46 14.09 -38.58
N LEU A 531 8.44 14.20 -37.25
CA LEU A 531 9.35 15.06 -36.48
C LEU A 531 10.79 14.55 -36.43
N SER A 532 11.01 13.27 -36.76
CA SER A 532 12.33 12.63 -36.80
C SER A 532 13.01 12.70 -38.17
N LYS A 533 12.31 13.20 -39.20
CA LYS A 533 12.87 13.51 -40.53
C LYS A 533 13.41 14.93 -40.53
#